data_AF-J7Q4D2-F1
#
_entry.id   AF-J7Q4D2-F1
#
_cell.length_a   1.000
_cell.length_b   1.000
_cell.length_c   1.000
_cell.angle_alpha   90.00
_cell.angle_beta   90.00
_cell.angle_gamma   90.00
#
_symmetry.space_group_name_H-M   'P 1'
#
loop_
_entity.id
_entity.type
_entity.pdbx_description
1 polymer ?
#
loop_
_entity_poly.entity_id
_entity_poly.type
_entity_poly.pdbx_seq_one_letter_code
_entity_poly.pdbx_strand_id
1 'polypeptide(L)'
;MVKAMLDTTEILIFAGVGLVFALGLLAFCKWSGAAVQRIAAYALIALCFLYVGFAFRAEEPGPWVGVEMTGVAVFGTLAGMSIIGSPWWVAAGFALHPLYAIYFHYIGAASQFAPAPFVIANAAFDVVMALVVAYAALRGARKSAARAEDASEKEAPQRKLAARSQHRSQSRDAGGPA
;
A
#
# COMPACT_ATOMS: atom_id res chain seq x y z
N MET A 1 21.33 -31.51 7.92
CA MET A 1 21.62 -31.01 6.56
C MET A 1 21.69 -29.50 6.65
N VAL A 2 22.86 -28.88 6.48
CA VAL A 2 22.99 -27.41 6.54
C VAL A 2 22.28 -26.86 5.30
N LYS A 3 21.17 -26.15 5.49
CA LYS A 3 20.46 -25.52 4.39
C LYS A 3 21.34 -24.39 3.86
N ALA A 4 21.84 -24.53 2.64
CA ALA A 4 22.67 -23.51 2.02
C ALA A 4 21.84 -22.22 1.87
N MET A 5 22.27 -21.16 2.54
CA MET A 5 21.74 -19.83 2.28
C MET A 5 22.15 -19.40 0.88
N LEU A 6 21.32 -18.56 0.25
CA LEU A 6 21.65 -18.01 -1.05
C LEU A 6 22.92 -17.16 -0.93
N ASP A 7 23.80 -17.27 -1.93
CA ASP A 7 24.94 -16.37 -2.02
C ASP A 7 24.51 -14.96 -2.47
N THR A 8 25.45 -14.01 -2.43
CA THR A 8 25.18 -12.62 -2.80
C THR A 8 24.65 -12.47 -4.22
N THR A 9 25.17 -13.25 -5.17
CA THR A 9 24.75 -13.21 -6.58
C THR A 9 23.31 -13.70 -6.71
N GLU A 10 22.99 -14.82 -6.07
CA GLU A 10 21.64 -15.38 -6.06
C GLU A 10 20.62 -14.43 -5.42
N ILE A 11 20.98 -13.80 -4.29
CA ILE A 11 20.13 -12.79 -3.65
C ILE A 11 19.84 -11.64 -4.61
N LEU A 12 20.86 -11.11 -5.30
CA LEU A 12 20.68 -10.03 -6.26
C LEU A 12 19.78 -10.44 -7.44
N ILE A 13 19.94 -11.65 -7.95
CA ILE A 13 19.11 -12.19 -9.04
C ILE A 13 17.65 -12.27 -8.59
N PHE A 14 17.35 -12.90 -7.46
CA PHE A 14 15.97 -13.08 -7.03
C PHE A 14 15.33 -11.78 -6.54
N ALA A 15 16.09 -10.87 -5.95
CA ALA A 15 15.61 -9.51 -5.69
C ALA A 15 15.24 -8.79 -7.00
N GLY A 16 16.05 -8.95 -8.04
CA GLY A 16 15.75 -8.47 -9.39
C GLY A 16 14.46 -9.06 -9.96
N VAL A 17 14.20 -10.35 -9.74
CA VAL A 17 12.91 -10.98 -10.11
C VAL A 17 11.75 -10.31 -9.39
N GLY A 18 11.87 -10.06 -8.09
CA GLY A 18 10.86 -9.33 -7.30
C GLY A 18 10.55 -7.94 -7.88
N LEU A 19 11.58 -7.20 -8.28
CA LEU A 19 11.44 -5.92 -8.95
C LEU A 19 10.69 -6.05 -10.29
N VAL A 20 11.00 -7.06 -11.11
CA VAL A 20 10.31 -7.31 -12.39
C VAL A 20 8.81 -7.57 -12.15
N PHE A 21 8.45 -8.36 -11.14
CA PHE A 21 7.05 -8.57 -10.79
C PHE A 21 6.36 -7.28 -10.33
N ALA A 22 7.03 -6.45 -9.54
CA ALA A 22 6.49 -5.17 -9.11
C ALA A 22 6.23 -4.26 -10.32
N LEU A 23 7.20 -4.14 -11.23
CA LEU A 23 7.04 -3.38 -12.48
C LEU A 23 5.91 -3.93 -13.36
N GLY A 24 5.77 -5.25 -13.44
CA GLY A 24 4.66 -5.91 -14.13
C GLY A 24 3.30 -5.53 -13.54
N LEU A 25 3.18 -5.52 -12.21
CA LEU A 25 1.96 -5.10 -11.53
C LEU A 25 1.65 -3.62 -11.76
N LEU A 26 2.66 -2.75 -11.78
CA LEU A 26 2.48 -1.33 -12.10
C LEU A 26 2.08 -1.10 -13.56
N ALA A 27 2.66 -1.86 -14.49
CA ALA A 27 2.23 -1.86 -15.89
C ALA A 27 0.77 -2.31 -16.01
N PHE A 28 0.37 -3.34 -15.27
CA PHE A 28 -1.03 -3.78 -15.20
C PHE A 28 -1.96 -2.71 -14.63
N CYS A 29 -1.57 -2.02 -13.55
CA CYS A 29 -2.34 -0.90 -13.01
C CYS A 29 -2.53 0.21 -14.05
N LYS A 30 -1.46 0.56 -14.77
CA LYS A 30 -1.51 1.57 -15.83
C LYS A 30 -2.40 1.15 -16.99
N TRP A 31 -2.33 -0.10 -17.42
CA TRP A 31 -3.12 -0.65 -18.52
C TRP A 31 -4.62 -0.75 -18.16
N SER A 32 -4.93 -1.24 -16.96
CA SER A 32 -6.32 -1.39 -16.49
C SER A 32 -6.97 -0.09 -16.02
N GLY A 33 -6.19 0.96 -15.75
CA GLY A 33 -6.65 2.17 -15.09
C GLY A 33 -7.01 1.98 -13.62
N ALA A 34 -6.75 0.81 -13.04
CA ALA A 34 -7.05 0.51 -11.66
C ALA A 34 -6.16 1.30 -10.70
N ALA A 35 -6.73 1.69 -9.55
CA ALA A 35 -5.97 2.37 -8.51
C ALA A 35 -4.87 1.44 -7.96
N VAL A 36 -3.61 1.91 -8.02
CA VAL A 36 -2.42 1.15 -7.57
C VAL A 36 -2.60 0.58 -6.18
N GLN A 37 -3.15 1.38 -5.25
CA GLN A 37 -3.49 0.94 -3.89
C GLN A 37 -4.37 -0.31 -3.84
N ARG A 38 -5.44 -0.38 -4.64
CA ARG A 38 -6.39 -1.50 -4.61
C ARG A 38 -5.74 -2.77 -5.15
N ILE A 39 -5.02 -2.64 -6.27
CA ILE A 39 -4.28 -3.76 -6.85
C ILE A 39 -3.19 -4.25 -5.89
N ALA A 40 -2.47 -3.32 -5.25
CA ALA A 40 -1.48 -3.64 -4.23
C ALA A 40 -2.12 -4.39 -3.03
N ALA A 41 -3.31 -3.99 -2.59
CA ALA A 41 -4.03 -4.68 -1.51
C ALA A 41 -4.37 -6.13 -1.86
N TYR A 42 -4.88 -6.37 -3.06
CA TYR A 42 -5.15 -7.72 -3.54
C TYR A 42 -3.86 -8.54 -3.71
N ALA A 43 -2.77 -7.91 -4.17
CA ALA A 43 -1.47 -8.57 -4.27
C ALA A 43 -0.94 -9.00 -2.88
N LEU A 44 -1.04 -8.14 -1.86
CA LEU A 44 -0.64 -8.48 -0.49
C LEU A 44 -1.43 -9.68 0.04
N ILE A 45 -2.76 -9.69 -0.16
CA ILE A 45 -3.61 -10.82 0.23
C ILE A 45 -3.17 -12.10 -0.49
N ALA A 46 -2.95 -12.03 -1.80
CA ALA A 46 -2.53 -13.18 -2.60
C ALA A 46 -1.18 -13.75 -2.13
N LEU A 47 -0.21 -12.89 -1.81
CA LEU A 47 1.09 -13.31 -1.30
C LEU A 47 0.98 -14.05 0.04
N CYS A 48 0.14 -13.57 0.96
CA CYS A 48 -0.09 -14.28 2.22
C CYS A 48 -0.67 -15.68 1.98
N PHE A 49 -1.60 -15.84 1.03
CA PHE A 49 -2.14 -17.16 0.69
C PHE A 49 -1.13 -18.07 -0.03
N LEU A 50 -0.14 -17.54 -0.73
CA LEU A 50 0.95 -18.36 -1.28
C LEU A 50 1.76 -19.03 -0.16
N TYR A 51 2.01 -18.33 0.95
CA TYR A 51 2.67 -18.93 2.10
C TYR A 51 1.83 -19.99 2.80
N VAL A 52 0.50 -19.80 2.91
CA VAL A 52 -0.43 -20.88 3.33
C VAL A 52 -0.29 -22.09 2.41
N GLY A 53 -0.21 -21.87 1.10
CA GLY A 53 0.04 -22.93 0.11
C GLY A 53 1.35 -23.67 0.35
N PHE A 54 2.41 -22.96 0.73
CA PHE A 54 3.69 -23.57 1.08
C PHE A 54 3.68 -24.34 2.40
N ALA A 55 2.89 -23.91 3.38
CA ALA A 55 2.78 -24.59 4.67
C ALA A 55 2.26 -26.03 4.55
N PHE A 56 1.49 -26.37 3.51
CA PHE A 56 1.08 -27.75 3.23
C PHE A 56 2.24 -28.71 2.91
N ARG A 57 3.44 -28.19 2.64
CA ARG A 57 4.66 -28.99 2.43
C ARG A 57 5.49 -29.15 3.70
N ALA A 58 5.05 -28.62 4.83
CA ALA A 58 5.70 -28.85 6.11
C ALA A 58 5.51 -30.31 6.55
N GLU A 59 6.42 -30.82 7.38
CA GLU A 59 6.30 -32.15 7.99
C GLU A 59 5.01 -32.24 8.84
N GLU A 60 4.67 -31.16 9.55
CA GLU A 60 3.44 -31.00 10.33
C GLU A 60 2.62 -29.81 9.79
N PRO A 61 1.75 -30.01 8.79
CA PRO A 61 1.04 -28.91 8.12
C PRO A 61 0.13 -28.10 9.04
N GLY A 62 -0.56 -28.74 10.00
CA GLY A 62 -1.61 -28.10 10.81
C GLY A 62 -1.15 -26.84 11.53
N PRO A 63 -0.09 -26.91 12.38
CA PRO A 63 0.47 -25.74 13.05
C PRO A 63 0.93 -24.65 12.08
N TRP A 64 1.61 -25.01 10.99
CA TRP A 64 2.13 -24.04 10.03
C TRP A 64 1.02 -23.34 9.25
N VAL A 65 0.00 -24.08 8.79
CA VAL A 65 -1.19 -23.46 8.19
C VAL A 65 -1.83 -22.46 9.16
N GLY A 66 -1.91 -22.79 10.47
CA GLY A 66 -2.39 -21.86 11.48
C GLY A 66 -1.55 -20.58 11.60
N VAL A 67 -0.21 -20.71 11.57
CA VAL A 67 0.72 -19.57 11.58
C VAL A 67 0.54 -18.70 10.33
N GLU A 68 0.48 -19.30 9.14
CA GLU A 68 0.30 -18.54 7.90
C GLU A 68 -1.08 -17.89 7.82
N MET A 69 -2.13 -18.55 8.32
CA MET A 69 -3.47 -17.96 8.43
C MET A 69 -3.50 -16.77 9.39
N THR A 70 -2.64 -16.75 10.40
CA THR A 70 -2.45 -15.56 11.25
C THR A 70 -1.82 -14.42 10.44
N GLY A 71 -0.85 -14.73 9.58
CA GLY A 71 -0.31 -13.77 8.60
C GLY A 71 -1.40 -13.22 7.68
N VAL A 72 -2.24 -14.09 7.09
CA VAL A 72 -3.39 -13.71 6.27
C VAL A 72 -4.34 -12.77 7.04
N ALA A 73 -4.65 -13.07 8.30
CA ALA A 73 -5.52 -12.22 9.10
C ALA A 73 -4.92 -10.82 9.33
N VAL A 74 -3.64 -10.74 9.70
CA VAL A 74 -2.95 -9.46 9.97
C VAL A 74 -2.80 -8.64 8.70
N PHE A 75 -2.17 -9.19 7.67
CA PHE A 75 -1.88 -8.47 6.43
C PHE A 75 -3.13 -8.27 5.57
N GLY A 76 -4.08 -9.21 5.61
CA GLY A 76 -5.39 -9.07 4.99
C GLY A 76 -6.21 -7.95 5.63
N THR A 77 -6.10 -7.73 6.94
CA THR A 77 -6.74 -6.58 7.60
C THR A 77 -6.12 -5.27 7.11
N LEU A 78 -4.79 -5.16 7.05
CA LEU A 78 -4.12 -3.97 6.51
C LEU A 78 -4.50 -3.71 5.04
N ALA A 79 -4.55 -4.76 4.23
CA ALA A 79 -5.03 -4.68 2.85
C ALA A 79 -6.50 -4.21 2.78
N GLY A 80 -7.38 -4.79 3.59
CA GLY A 80 -8.81 -4.44 3.63
C GLY A 80 -9.06 -3.00 4.08
N MET A 81 -8.38 -2.55 5.15
CA MET A 81 -8.41 -1.16 5.62
C MET A 81 -7.93 -0.17 4.56
N SER A 82 -7.01 -0.61 3.69
CA SER A 82 -6.64 0.21 2.55
C SER A 82 -7.81 0.32 1.56
N ILE A 83 -8.48 -0.76 1.17
CA ILE A 83 -9.53 -0.73 0.13
C ILE A 83 -10.65 0.26 0.46
N ILE A 84 -11.04 0.32 1.73
CA ILE A 84 -12.10 1.22 2.23
C ILE A 84 -11.59 2.59 2.71
N GLY A 85 -10.28 2.74 2.88
CA GLY A 85 -9.69 3.86 3.60
C GLY A 85 -8.38 4.34 3.00
N SER A 86 -7.36 4.43 3.84
CA SER A 86 -6.09 5.08 3.50
C SER A 86 -5.12 4.15 2.78
N PRO A 87 -4.44 4.59 1.71
CA PRO A 87 -3.37 3.82 1.06
C PRO A 87 -2.18 3.54 1.99
N TRP A 88 -2.05 4.29 3.10
CA TRP A 88 -1.01 4.05 4.09
C TRP A 88 -1.12 2.69 4.77
N TRP A 89 -2.32 2.10 4.86
CA TRP A 89 -2.48 0.77 5.46
C TRP A 89 -1.81 -0.33 4.64
N VAL A 90 -1.98 -0.32 3.31
CA VAL A 90 -1.31 -1.31 2.45
C VAL A 90 0.18 -0.99 2.27
N ALA A 91 0.58 0.29 2.31
CA ALA A 91 2.00 0.65 2.37
C ALA A 91 2.68 0.09 3.63
N ALA A 92 2.03 0.21 4.79
CA ALA A 92 2.51 -0.39 6.04
C ALA A 92 2.52 -1.92 5.97
N GLY A 93 1.48 -2.54 5.38
CA GLY A 93 1.44 -3.98 5.13
C GLY A 93 2.66 -4.46 4.34
N PHE A 94 2.95 -3.83 3.20
CA PHE A 94 4.13 -4.15 2.40
C PHE A 94 5.47 -3.78 3.07
N ALA A 95 5.50 -2.82 3.98
CA ALA A 95 6.73 -2.51 4.73
C ALA A 95 7.02 -3.57 5.81
N LEU A 96 5.97 -4.13 6.43
CA LEU A 96 6.08 -5.14 7.50
C LEU A 96 6.20 -6.57 6.98
N HIS A 97 5.54 -6.89 5.86
CA HIS A 97 5.56 -8.22 5.26
C HIS A 97 6.97 -8.78 4.96
N PRO A 98 7.96 -8.00 4.44
CA PRO A 98 9.30 -8.53 4.21
C PRO A 98 10.01 -8.90 5.52
N LEU A 99 9.70 -8.26 6.65
CA LEU A 99 10.23 -8.64 7.95
C LEU A 99 9.71 -10.02 8.36
N TYR A 100 8.41 -10.25 8.18
CA TYR A 100 7.78 -11.55 8.41
C TYR A 100 8.37 -12.62 7.46
N ALA A 101 8.44 -12.31 6.17
CA ALA A 101 8.97 -13.18 5.13
C ALA A 101 10.40 -13.63 5.44
N ILE A 102 11.30 -12.67 5.72
CA ILE A 102 12.71 -12.99 6.01
C ILE A 102 12.84 -13.74 7.33
N TYR A 103 12.20 -13.27 8.40
CA TYR A 103 12.35 -13.86 9.73
C TYR A 103 11.87 -15.32 9.79
N PHE A 104 10.66 -15.60 9.32
CA PHE A 104 10.12 -16.96 9.40
C PHE A 104 10.65 -17.86 8.27
N HIS A 105 10.69 -17.36 7.03
CA HIS A 105 10.83 -18.20 5.84
C HIS A 105 12.21 -18.21 5.21
N TYR A 106 13.06 -17.21 5.48
CA TYR A 106 14.44 -17.23 5.00
C TYR A 106 15.39 -17.77 6.06
N ILE A 107 15.34 -17.22 7.28
CA ILE A 107 16.25 -17.60 8.37
C ILE A 107 15.62 -18.58 9.39
N GLY A 108 14.29 -18.55 9.53
CA GLY A 108 13.57 -19.25 10.59
C GLY A 108 13.11 -20.66 10.25
N ALA A 109 12.30 -21.23 11.13
CA ALA A 109 11.82 -22.61 11.02
C ALA A 109 10.88 -22.84 9.82
N ALA A 110 10.22 -21.80 9.29
CA ALA A 110 9.41 -21.92 8.09
C ALA A 110 10.26 -22.03 6.81
N SER A 111 11.58 -21.81 6.90
CA SER A 111 12.48 -22.05 5.79
C SER A 111 12.41 -23.48 5.29
N GLN A 112 12.12 -24.48 6.14
CA GLN A 112 12.06 -25.89 5.74
C GLN A 112 11.12 -26.15 4.55
N PHE A 113 10.00 -25.40 4.47
CA PHE A 113 9.08 -25.50 3.36
C PHE A 113 9.23 -24.31 2.41
N ALA A 114 9.33 -23.06 2.85
CA ALA A 114 9.38 -21.93 1.92
C ALA A 114 10.66 -21.92 1.04
N PRO A 115 10.55 -21.84 -0.30
CA PRO A 115 11.73 -21.78 -1.17
C PRO A 115 12.47 -20.45 -1.00
N ALA A 116 13.74 -20.49 -0.61
CA ALA A 116 14.56 -19.29 -0.38
C ALA A 116 14.55 -18.28 -1.56
N PRO A 117 14.65 -18.70 -2.84
CA PRO A 117 14.50 -17.80 -3.99
C PRO A 117 13.19 -17.00 -3.99
N PHE A 118 12.07 -17.68 -3.66
CA PHE A 118 10.77 -17.04 -3.60
C PHE A 118 10.71 -16.01 -2.48
N VAL A 119 11.27 -16.33 -1.30
CA VAL A 119 11.24 -15.42 -0.15
C VAL A 119 11.99 -14.13 -0.45
N ILE A 120 13.17 -14.21 -1.10
CA ILE A 120 13.93 -13.01 -1.50
C ILE A 120 13.20 -12.20 -2.58
N ALA A 121 12.65 -12.87 -3.60
CA ALA A 121 11.87 -12.19 -4.63
C ALA A 121 10.63 -11.49 -4.04
N ASN A 122 9.93 -12.16 -3.12
CA ASN A 122 8.78 -11.60 -2.42
C ASN A 122 9.17 -10.38 -1.57
N ALA A 123 10.25 -10.48 -0.78
CA ALA A 123 10.69 -9.36 0.05
C ALA A 123 11.07 -8.13 -0.79
N ALA A 124 11.74 -8.33 -1.93
CA ALA A 124 12.07 -7.24 -2.85
C ALA A 124 10.81 -6.62 -3.49
N PHE A 125 9.87 -7.46 -3.93
CA PHE A 125 8.57 -7.02 -4.42
C PHE A 125 7.85 -6.14 -3.38
N ASP A 126 7.82 -6.60 -2.14
CA ASP A 126 7.14 -5.91 -1.04
C ASP A 126 7.74 -4.52 -0.80
N VAL A 127 9.07 -4.42 -0.71
CA VAL A 127 9.76 -3.13 -0.52
C VAL A 127 9.45 -2.15 -1.65
N VAL A 128 9.48 -2.62 -2.90
CA VAL A 128 9.15 -1.77 -4.06
C VAL A 128 7.69 -1.30 -3.98
N MET A 129 6.76 -2.21 -3.69
CA MET A 129 5.34 -1.86 -3.58
C MET A 129 5.04 -0.91 -2.42
N ALA A 130 5.70 -1.09 -1.26
CA ALA A 130 5.60 -0.16 -0.14
C ALA A 130 6.00 1.26 -0.55
N LEU A 131 7.17 1.41 -1.20
CA LEU A 131 7.69 2.69 -1.65
C LEU A 131 6.78 3.34 -2.72
N VAL A 132 6.31 2.55 -3.67
CA VAL A 132 5.45 3.06 -4.75
C VAL A 132 4.09 3.52 -4.23
N VAL A 133 3.46 2.73 -3.36
CA VAL A 133 2.17 3.13 -2.76
C VAL A 133 2.35 4.37 -1.89
N ALA A 134 3.39 4.42 -1.05
CA ALA A 134 3.68 5.59 -0.22
C ALA A 134 3.92 6.84 -1.08
N TYR A 135 4.70 6.73 -2.15
CA TYR A 135 4.93 7.83 -3.09
C TYR A 135 3.64 8.30 -3.77
N ALA A 136 2.81 7.37 -4.23
CA ALA A 136 1.51 7.69 -4.83
C ALA A 136 0.57 8.39 -3.83
N ALA A 137 0.55 7.95 -2.57
CA ALA A 137 -0.23 8.57 -1.50
C ALA A 137 0.22 10.01 -1.22
N LEU A 138 1.54 10.24 -1.10
CA LEU A 138 2.11 11.57 -0.89
C LEU A 138 1.79 12.53 -2.06
N ARG A 139 1.89 12.03 -3.29
CA ARG A 139 1.52 12.81 -4.48
C ARG A 139 0.03 13.13 -4.54
N GLY A 140 -0.82 12.18 -4.18
CA GLY A 140 -2.26 12.40 -4.08
C GLY A 140 -2.61 13.49 -3.09
N ALA A 141 -2.01 13.44 -1.89
CA ALA A 141 -2.22 14.44 -0.84
C ALA A 141 -1.81 15.86 -1.29
N ARG A 142 -0.64 15.99 -1.93
CA ARG A 142 -0.18 17.30 -2.47
C ARG A 142 -1.12 17.87 -3.53
N LYS A 143 -1.63 17.03 -4.44
CA LYS A 143 -2.60 17.48 -5.45
C LYS A 143 -3.91 17.94 -4.83
N SER A 144 -4.40 17.22 -3.81
CA SER A 144 -5.62 17.61 -3.09
C SER A 144 -5.44 18.93 -2.35
N ALA A 145 -4.29 19.15 -1.69
CA ALA A 145 -3.97 20.41 -1.01
C ALA A 145 -3.92 21.59 -1.99
N ALA A 146 -3.17 21.45 -3.10
CA ALA A 146 -3.08 22.50 -4.13
C ALA A 146 -4.46 22.85 -4.73
N ARG A 147 -5.34 21.86 -4.92
CA ARG A 147 -6.70 22.09 -5.41
C ARG A 147 -7.58 22.81 -4.38
N ALA A 148 -7.39 22.53 -3.09
CA ALA A 148 -8.11 23.22 -2.01
C ALA A 148 -7.66 24.68 -1.87
N GLU A 149 -6.36 24.95 -2.02
CA GLU A 149 -5.81 26.32 -2.05
C GLU A 149 -6.37 27.15 -3.22
N ASP A 150 -6.35 26.62 -4.44
CA ASP A 150 -6.92 27.29 -5.63
C ASP A 150 -8.43 27.56 -5.48
N ALA A 151 -9.18 26.62 -4.89
CA ALA A 151 -10.60 26.83 -4.58
C ALA A 151 -10.83 27.96 -3.56
N SER A 152 -10.00 28.00 -2.50
CA SER A 152 -10.08 29.06 -1.48
C SER A 152 -9.74 30.44 -2.04
N GLU A 153 -8.71 30.52 -2.89
CA GLU A 153 -8.31 31.77 -3.55
C GLU A 153 -9.41 32.31 -4.47
N LYS A 154 -10.10 31.44 -5.22
CA LYS A 154 -11.22 31.81 -6.08
C LYS A 154 -12.48 32.24 -5.32
N GLU A 155 -12.73 31.67 -4.14
CA GLU A 155 -13.87 32.05 -3.29
C GLU A 155 -13.66 33.38 -2.55
N ALA A 156 -12.42 33.76 -2.25
CA ALA A 156 -12.12 34.95 -1.45
C ALA A 156 -12.62 36.29 -2.09
N PRO A 157 -12.47 36.53 -3.41
CA PRO A 157 -13.09 37.68 -4.08
C PRO A 157 -14.62 37.64 -4.04
N GLN A 158 -15.22 36.46 -4.22
CA GLN A 158 -16.67 36.30 -4.21
C GLN A 158 -17.27 36.58 -2.82
N ARG A 159 -16.61 36.14 -1.74
CA ARG A 159 -17.02 36.49 -0.38
C ARG A 159 -16.89 37.98 -0.09
N LYS A 160 -15.82 38.63 -0.57
CA LYS A 160 -15.67 40.10 -0.43
C LYS A 160 -16.74 40.87 -1.20
N LEU A 161 -17.11 40.41 -2.39
CA LEU A 161 -18.21 40.98 -3.19
C LEU A 161 -19.56 40.79 -2.50
N ALA A 162 -19.84 39.61 -1.96
CA ALA A 162 -21.07 39.33 -1.22
C ALA A 162 -21.17 40.14 0.10
N ALA A 163 -20.07 40.30 0.83
CA ALA A 163 -20.05 41.14 2.03
C ALA A 163 -20.30 42.62 1.70
N ARG A 164 -19.73 43.11 0.58
CA ARG A 164 -19.97 44.49 0.10
C ARG A 164 -21.41 44.71 -0.36
N SER A 165 -22.04 43.74 -1.01
CA SER A 165 -23.44 43.86 -1.43
C SER A 165 -24.40 43.88 -0.23
N GLN A 166 -24.16 43.06 0.79
CA GLN A 166 -24.95 43.06 2.03
C GLN A 166 -24.81 44.35 2.83
N HIS A 167 -23.59 44.91 2.95
CA HIS A 167 -23.41 46.21 3.60
C HIS A 167 -24.17 47.32 2.85
N ARG A 168 -24.21 47.25 1.51
CA ARG A 168 -24.92 48.23 0.67
C ARG A 168 -26.45 48.14 0.81
N SER A 169 -27.01 46.94 0.98
CA SER A 169 -28.45 46.78 1.23
C SER A 169 -28.84 47.29 2.61
N GLN A 170 -28.06 46.94 3.65
CA GLN A 170 -28.33 47.39 5.02
C GLN A 170 -28.24 48.92 5.19
N SER A 171 -27.30 49.58 4.52
CA SER A 171 -27.23 51.06 4.53
C SER A 171 -28.42 51.73 3.83
N ARG A 172 -29.05 51.03 2.88
CA ARG A 172 -30.17 51.55 2.10
C ARG A 172 -31.49 51.44 2.88
N ASP A 173 -31.64 50.40 3.70
CA ASP A 173 -32.80 50.18 4.54
C ASP A 173 -32.79 51.06 5.82
N ALA A 174 -31.61 51.46 6.31
CA ALA A 174 -31.45 52.33 7.49
C ALA A 174 -31.70 53.83 7.22
N GLY A 175 -31.86 54.24 5.96
CA GLY A 175 -32.08 55.63 5.53
C GLY A 175 -33.50 55.94 5.05
N GLY A 176 -34.48 55.09 5.38
CA GLY A 176 -35.89 55.30 4.99
C GLY A 176 -36.43 56.65 5.49
N PRO A 177 -37.18 57.40 4.65
CA PRO A 177 -37.61 58.76 4.96
C PRO A 177 -38.51 58.80 6.20
N ALA A 178 -38.19 59.73 7.10
CA ALA A 178 -38.98 60.13 8.27
C ALA A 178 -40.24 60.90 7.87
#